data_AF-A0A842YAF2-F1
#
_entry.id   AF-A0A842YAF2-F1
#
_cell.length_a   1.000
_cell.length_b   1.000
_cell.length_c   1.000
_cell.angle_alpha   90.00
_cell.angle_beta   90.00
_cell.angle_gamma   90.00
#
_symmetry.space_group_name_H-M   'P 1'
#
loop_
_entity.id
_entity.type
_entity.pdbx_description
1 polymer ?
#
loop_
_entity_poly.entity_id
_entity_poly.type
_entity_poly.pdbx_seq_one_letter_code
_entity_poly.pdbx_strand_id
1 'polypeptide(L)'
;MNAVYDHIIAILVVGAIFVGTVVVMPTMSLINLQAVDQQQLRNTALNVFNAMLLGRGCPSDWGSTFPFDQNNVETFGLAYSEECSMYVLDTDKVQRLDQDSPGYIKYEYAKDLLKLEGYGFSLNIFRPFTVDWDLEIDETTSLVQFAVKVTRSEDGAPIPNAQVSVTIMATA
;
A
#
# COMPACT_ATOMS: atom_id res chain seq x y z
N MET A 1 38.84 -51.32 -35.29
CA MET A 1 37.72 -50.70 -34.56
C MET A 1 36.45 -50.93 -35.37
N ASN A 2 35.47 -51.65 -34.82
CA ASN A 2 34.27 -52.07 -35.55
C ASN A 2 33.32 -50.89 -35.75
N ALA A 3 32.94 -50.61 -37.00
CA ALA A 3 31.99 -49.54 -37.38
C ALA A 3 30.67 -49.57 -36.59
N VAL A 4 30.25 -50.75 -36.15
CA VAL A 4 29.08 -50.96 -35.29
C VAL A 4 29.25 -50.28 -33.92
N TYR A 5 30.45 -50.34 -33.33
CA TYR A 5 30.74 -49.73 -32.04
C TYR A 5 30.72 -48.20 -32.14
N ASP A 6 31.23 -47.66 -33.26
CA ASP A 6 31.25 -46.24 -33.55
C ASP A 6 29.83 -45.68 -33.76
N HIS A 7 28.98 -46.43 -34.46
CA HIS A 7 27.56 -46.05 -34.67
C HIS A 7 26.74 -46.09 -33.38
N ILE A 8 26.96 -47.09 -32.51
CA ILE A 8 26.27 -47.17 -31.21
C ILE A 8 26.66 -45.99 -30.31
N ILE A 9 27.94 -45.62 -30.28
CA ILE A 9 28.41 -44.45 -29.54
C ILE A 9 27.81 -43.15 -30.12
N ALA A 10 27.78 -43.01 -31.45
CA ALA A 10 27.19 -41.84 -32.10
C ALA A 10 25.70 -41.65 -31.75
N ILE A 11 24.91 -42.73 -31.76
CA ILE A 11 23.49 -42.67 -31.37
C ILE A 11 23.32 -42.27 -29.91
N LEU A 12 24.15 -42.81 -29.01
CA LEU A 12 24.12 -42.47 -27.59
C LEU A 12 24.45 -40.99 -27.35
N VAL A 13 25.47 -40.47 -28.03
CA VAL A 13 25.89 -39.07 -27.92
C VAL A 13 24.82 -38.14 -28.48
N VAL A 14 24.29 -38.43 -29.67
CA VAL A 14 23.21 -37.61 -30.27
C VAL A 14 21.94 -37.68 -29.43
N GLY A 15 21.58 -38.85 -28.90
CA GLY A 15 20.43 -39.01 -28.00
C GLY A 15 20.60 -38.23 -26.70
N ALA A 16 21.80 -38.26 -26.09
CA ALA A 16 22.09 -37.49 -24.89
C ALA A 16 22.05 -35.97 -25.13
N ILE A 17 22.59 -35.50 -26.27
CA ILE A 17 22.52 -34.09 -26.67
C ILE A 17 21.06 -33.67 -26.90
N PHE A 18 20.26 -34.49 -27.58
CA PHE A 18 18.86 -34.21 -27.87
C PHE A 18 18.01 -34.13 -26.60
N VAL A 19 18.14 -35.09 -25.68
CA VAL A 19 17.42 -35.05 -24.40
C VAL A 19 17.88 -33.86 -23.55
N GLY A 20 19.18 -33.57 -23.55
CA GLY A 20 19.75 -32.40 -22.88
C GLY A 20 19.15 -31.10 -23.40
N THR A 21 19.08 -30.89 -24.71
CA THR A 21 18.54 -29.65 -25.28
C THR A 21 17.03 -29.55 -25.10
N VAL A 22 16.27 -30.62 -25.34
CA VAL A 22 14.79 -30.60 -25.30
C VAL A 22 14.24 -30.40 -23.89
N VAL A 23 14.91 -30.89 -22.85
CA VAL A 23 14.43 -30.75 -21.47
C VAL A 23 15.04 -29.53 -20.78
N VAL A 24 16.34 -29.28 -20.95
CA VAL A 24 17.04 -28.24 -20.20
C VAL A 24 16.73 -26.84 -20.74
N MET A 25 16.65 -26.64 -22.05
CA MET A 25 16.37 -25.30 -22.61
C MET A 25 15.00 -24.75 -22.20
N PRO A 26 13.88 -25.50 -22.32
CA PRO A 26 12.58 -24.99 -21.90
C PRO A 26 12.52 -24.71 -20.40
N THR A 27 13.12 -25.59 -19.59
CA THR A 27 13.14 -25.44 -18.13
C THR A 27 13.96 -24.23 -17.69
N MET A 28 15.15 -24.02 -18.25
CA MET A 28 15.96 -22.82 -17.98
C MET A 28 15.26 -21.55 -18.46
N SER A 29 14.63 -21.59 -19.65
CA SER A 29 13.87 -20.45 -20.17
C SER A 29 12.71 -20.08 -19.25
N LEU A 30 11.99 -21.05 -18.71
CA LEU A 30 10.84 -20.82 -17.83
C LEU A 30 11.27 -20.29 -16.46
N ILE A 31 12.35 -20.83 -15.88
CA ILE A 31 12.91 -20.32 -14.61
C ILE A 31 13.40 -18.87 -14.77
N ASN A 32 14.06 -18.56 -15.89
CA ASN A 32 14.51 -17.20 -16.17
C ASN A 32 13.33 -16.23 -16.35
N LEU A 33 12.25 -16.63 -17.04
CA LEU A 33 11.04 -15.82 -17.16
C LEU A 33 10.40 -15.57 -15.79
N GLN A 34 10.27 -16.60 -14.95
CA GLN A 34 9.75 -16.45 -13.58
C GLN A 34 10.63 -15.50 -12.73
N ALA A 35 11.95 -15.60 -12.85
CA ALA A 35 12.87 -14.72 -12.13
C ALA A 35 12.73 -13.26 -12.59
N VAL A 36 12.57 -13.03 -13.90
CA VAL A 36 12.31 -11.70 -14.46
C VAL A 36 10.97 -11.15 -13.96
N ASP A 37 9.90 -11.95 -13.99
CA ASP A 37 8.57 -11.53 -13.53
C ASP A 37 8.59 -11.18 -12.03
N GLN A 38 9.27 -11.97 -11.20
CA GLN A 38 9.44 -11.68 -9.77
C GLN A 38 10.20 -10.37 -9.55
N GLN A 39 11.25 -10.13 -10.32
CA GLN A 39 12.04 -8.90 -10.21
C GLN A 39 11.23 -7.68 -10.65
N GLN A 40 10.44 -7.80 -11.73
CA GLN A 40 9.54 -6.75 -12.18
C GLN A 40 8.48 -6.45 -11.12
N LEU A 41 7.79 -7.47 -10.58
CA LEU A 41 6.80 -7.29 -9.52
C LEU A 41 7.41 -6.60 -8.29
N ARG A 42 8.62 -7.00 -7.87
CA ARG A 42 9.32 -6.37 -6.74
C ARG A 42 9.64 -4.90 -7.01
N ASN A 43 10.14 -4.59 -8.20
CA ASN A 43 10.44 -3.20 -8.58
C ASN A 43 9.17 -2.35 -8.64
N THR A 44 8.09 -2.88 -9.23
CA THR A 44 6.78 -2.22 -9.26
C THR A 44 6.26 -1.99 -7.85
N ALA A 45 6.29 -3.01 -6.98
CA ALA A 45 5.85 -2.88 -5.59
C ALA A 45 6.65 -1.81 -4.82
N LEU A 46 7.99 -1.78 -4.99
CA LEU A 46 8.84 -0.76 -4.35
C LEU A 46 8.55 0.64 -4.89
N ASN A 47 8.38 0.80 -6.20
CA ASN A 47 8.07 2.09 -6.81
C ASN A 47 6.70 2.60 -6.35
N VAL A 48 5.70 1.73 -6.30
CA VAL A 48 4.35 2.04 -5.82
C VAL A 48 4.37 2.38 -4.34
N PHE A 49 5.08 1.61 -3.51
CA PHE A 49 5.24 1.87 -2.09
C PHE A 49 5.89 3.23 -1.84
N ASN A 50 6.97 3.55 -2.56
CA ASN A 50 7.65 4.84 -2.46
C ASN A 50 6.75 5.97 -2.96
N ALA A 51 6.06 5.80 -4.08
CA ALA A 51 5.13 6.81 -4.60
C ALA A 51 4.00 7.10 -3.60
N MET A 52 3.42 6.07 -2.99
CA MET A 52 2.35 6.24 -2.01
C MET A 52 2.84 6.86 -0.70
N LEU A 53 3.89 6.32 -0.07
CA LEU A 53 4.25 6.70 1.30
C LEU A 53 5.28 7.82 1.39
N LEU A 54 6.11 8.00 0.36
CA LEU A 54 7.15 9.03 0.33
C LEU A 54 6.82 10.15 -0.67
N GLY A 55 5.98 9.87 -1.66
CA GLY A 55 5.49 10.85 -2.61
C GLY A 55 4.44 11.77 -1.99
N ARG A 56 4.62 13.08 -2.14
CA ARG A 56 3.63 14.09 -1.74
C ARG A 56 2.41 14.13 -2.66
N GLY A 57 2.54 13.61 -3.87
CA GLY A 57 1.56 13.82 -4.94
C GLY A 57 1.64 15.24 -5.53
N CYS A 58 0.78 15.50 -6.52
CA CYS A 58 0.65 16.80 -7.17
C CYS A 58 -0.84 17.11 -7.41
N PRO A 59 -1.37 18.25 -6.95
CA PRO A 59 -0.75 19.22 -6.02
C PRO A 59 -0.31 18.59 -4.70
N SER A 60 0.66 19.17 -4.00
CA SER A 60 1.22 18.57 -2.76
C SER A 60 0.23 18.46 -1.60
N ASP A 61 -0.91 19.12 -1.68
CA ASP A 61 -1.99 19.25 -0.69
C ASP A 61 -3.35 18.84 -1.30
N TRP A 62 -3.33 17.98 -2.32
CA TRP A 62 -4.53 17.61 -3.09
C TRP A 62 -5.71 17.08 -2.25
N GLY A 63 -5.45 16.56 -1.05
CA GLY A 63 -6.49 16.08 -0.13
C GLY A 63 -7.26 17.19 0.60
N SER A 64 -6.70 18.40 0.70
CA SER A 64 -7.20 19.48 1.56
C SER A 64 -8.16 20.45 0.84
N THR A 65 -8.33 20.34 -0.48
CA THR A 65 -9.23 21.21 -1.25
C THR A 65 -10.70 20.83 -1.01
N PHE A 66 -11.56 21.83 -0.78
CA PHE A 66 -13.01 21.64 -0.66
C PHE A 66 -13.81 22.61 -1.57
N PRO A 67 -14.75 22.11 -2.40
CA PRO A 67 -15.10 20.70 -2.58
C PRO A 67 -13.97 19.92 -3.26
N PHE A 68 -13.80 18.66 -2.87
CA PHE A 68 -12.79 17.80 -3.46
C PHE A 68 -13.18 17.41 -4.90
N ASP A 69 -12.24 17.53 -5.83
CA ASP A 69 -12.36 17.02 -7.20
C ASP A 69 -11.14 16.14 -7.52
N GLN A 70 -11.39 14.85 -7.73
CA GLN A 70 -10.36 13.88 -8.06
C GLN A 70 -9.60 14.26 -9.35
N ASN A 71 -10.23 14.96 -10.31
CA ASN A 71 -9.58 15.29 -11.59
C ASN A 71 -8.44 16.30 -11.45
N ASN A 72 -8.35 16.99 -10.32
CA ASN A 72 -7.26 17.92 -10.01
C ASN A 72 -6.02 17.20 -9.47
N VAL A 73 -6.07 15.88 -9.24
CA VAL A 73 -4.92 15.10 -8.76
C VAL A 73 -4.11 14.61 -9.96
N GLU A 74 -2.94 15.21 -10.19
CA GLU A 74 -2.04 14.84 -11.29
C GLU A 74 -1.11 13.68 -10.93
N THR A 75 -0.78 13.53 -9.64
CA THR A 75 0.09 12.45 -9.16
C THR A 75 -0.37 12.01 -7.79
N PHE A 76 -0.51 10.69 -7.62
CA PHE A 76 -0.90 10.09 -6.35
C PHE A 76 0.28 10.04 -5.37
N GLY A 77 0.01 10.37 -4.11
CA GLY A 77 0.97 10.29 -3.02
C GLY A 77 0.32 10.76 -1.72
N LEU A 78 0.66 10.10 -0.62
CA LEU A 78 0.04 10.30 0.70
C LEU A 78 0.97 11.02 1.67
N ALA A 79 2.24 11.26 1.31
CA ALA A 79 3.18 11.92 2.20
C ALA A 79 2.72 13.35 2.50
N TYR A 80 2.99 13.78 3.73
CA TYR A 80 2.71 15.13 4.18
C TYR A 80 3.54 16.17 3.40
N SER A 81 2.94 17.34 3.16
CA SER A 81 3.47 18.35 2.24
C SER A 81 4.71 19.07 2.79
N GLU A 82 4.85 19.15 4.12
CA GLU A 82 5.97 19.84 4.77
C GLU A 82 7.32 19.14 4.55
N GLU A 83 8.39 19.94 4.49
CA GLU A 83 9.77 19.47 4.42
C GLU A 83 10.17 18.73 5.71
N CYS A 84 10.90 17.63 5.55
CA CYS A 84 11.37 16.73 6.62
C CYS A 84 10.36 15.75 7.26
N SER A 85 9.15 15.62 6.72
CA SER A 85 8.11 14.72 7.24
C SER A 85 8.11 13.31 6.60
N MET A 86 9.27 12.66 6.50
CA MET A 86 9.37 11.30 5.94
C MET A 86 8.52 10.32 6.75
N TYR A 87 7.75 9.48 6.06
CA TYR A 87 6.82 8.49 6.64
C TYR A 87 5.65 9.08 7.45
N VAL A 88 5.47 10.39 7.43
CA VAL A 88 4.25 11.03 7.95
C VAL A 88 3.26 11.14 6.81
N LEU A 89 2.09 10.53 6.99
CA LEU A 89 1.01 10.60 6.02
C LEU A 89 0.13 11.82 6.30
N ASP A 90 -0.28 12.48 5.23
CA ASP A 90 -1.25 13.56 5.27
C ASP A 90 -2.64 13.00 5.60
N THR A 91 -3.23 13.47 6.69
CA THR A 91 -4.51 12.95 7.17
C THR A 91 -5.65 13.25 6.19
N ASP A 92 -5.65 14.41 5.54
CA ASP A 92 -6.70 14.78 4.59
C ASP A 92 -6.65 13.88 3.36
N LYS A 93 -5.44 13.53 2.89
CA LYS A 93 -5.25 12.59 1.77
C LYS A 93 -5.62 11.15 2.15
N VAL A 94 -5.21 10.70 3.33
CA VAL A 94 -5.53 9.35 3.83
C VAL A 94 -7.04 9.17 3.98
N GLN A 95 -7.75 10.20 4.48
CA GLN A 95 -9.21 10.17 4.56
C GLN A 95 -9.89 10.05 3.20
N ARG A 96 -9.26 10.47 2.09
CA ARG A 96 -9.83 10.29 0.74
C ARG A 96 -9.79 8.83 0.26
N LEU A 97 -9.06 7.95 0.94
CA LEU A 97 -9.01 6.53 0.60
C LEU A 97 -10.23 5.75 1.10
N ASP A 98 -10.98 6.34 2.04
CA ASP A 98 -12.20 5.76 2.58
C ASP A 98 -13.38 6.02 1.64
N GLN A 99 -14.10 4.97 1.24
CA GLN A 99 -15.25 5.05 0.33
C GLN A 99 -16.41 5.86 0.91
N ASP A 100 -16.53 5.89 2.25
CA ASP A 100 -17.56 6.63 2.95
C ASP A 100 -17.18 8.11 3.16
N SER A 101 -15.95 8.51 2.81
CA SER A 101 -15.47 9.87 2.95
C SER A 101 -16.05 10.81 1.88
N PRO A 102 -16.54 12.00 2.25
CA PRO A 102 -17.00 12.99 1.29
C PRO A 102 -15.81 13.49 0.47
N GLY A 103 -15.67 13.03 -0.77
CA GLY A 103 -14.48 13.26 -1.60
C GLY A 103 -13.55 12.05 -1.74
N TYR A 104 -14.10 10.84 -1.66
CA TYR A 104 -13.38 9.61 -1.98
C TYR A 104 -12.68 9.68 -3.35
N ILE A 105 -11.39 9.31 -3.38
CA ILE A 105 -10.64 9.10 -4.63
C ILE A 105 -10.87 7.66 -5.12
N LYS A 106 -11.40 7.52 -6.33
CA LYS A 106 -11.70 6.19 -6.88
C LYS A 106 -10.43 5.35 -6.99
N TYR A 107 -10.50 4.09 -6.55
CA TYR A 107 -9.39 3.14 -6.66
C TYR A 107 -8.81 3.06 -8.08
N GLU A 108 -9.67 2.94 -9.10
CA GLU A 108 -9.23 2.87 -10.50
C GLU A 108 -8.44 4.13 -10.90
N TYR A 109 -8.87 5.30 -10.45
CA TYR A 109 -8.19 6.56 -10.72
C TYR A 109 -6.82 6.63 -10.01
N ALA A 110 -6.74 6.23 -8.74
CA ALA A 110 -5.47 6.15 -8.02
C ALA A 110 -4.50 5.12 -8.65
N LYS A 111 -5.01 3.99 -9.14
CA LYS A 111 -4.24 2.96 -9.87
C LYS A 111 -3.66 3.51 -11.18
N ASP A 112 -4.44 4.28 -11.92
CA ASP A 112 -4.01 4.92 -13.16
C ASP A 112 -2.91 5.97 -12.88
N LEU A 113 -3.08 6.77 -11.83
CA LEU A 113 -2.06 7.74 -11.38
C LEU A 113 -0.74 7.08 -10.95
N LEU A 114 -0.81 5.87 -10.38
CA LEU A 114 0.35 5.05 -10.05
C LEU A 114 0.94 4.29 -11.25
N LYS A 115 0.34 4.43 -12.44
CA LYS A 115 0.75 3.78 -13.69
C LYS A 115 0.84 2.25 -13.56
N LEU A 116 -0.13 1.66 -12.85
CA LEU A 116 -0.18 0.22 -12.62
C LEU A 116 -0.90 -0.48 -13.76
N GLU A 117 -0.15 -0.85 -14.80
CA GLU A 117 -0.65 -1.64 -15.93
C GLU A 117 -0.49 -3.14 -15.65
N GLY A 118 -1.60 -3.89 -15.66
CA GLY A 118 -1.59 -5.33 -15.39
C GLY A 118 -1.35 -5.72 -13.92
N TYR A 119 -1.20 -4.73 -13.04
CA TYR A 119 -1.05 -4.89 -11.60
C TYR A 119 -2.16 -4.17 -10.84
N GLY A 120 -2.35 -4.56 -9.59
CA GLY A 120 -3.19 -3.87 -8.63
C GLY A 120 -2.46 -3.72 -7.31
N PHE A 121 -3.05 -2.96 -6.39
CA PHE A 121 -2.53 -2.82 -5.04
C PHE A 121 -3.66 -2.88 -4.02
N SER A 122 -3.31 -3.24 -2.79
CA SER A 122 -4.19 -3.14 -1.63
C SER A 122 -3.39 -2.47 -0.53
N LEU A 123 -3.93 -1.39 0.03
CA LEU A 123 -3.32 -0.66 1.15
C LEU A 123 -4.25 -0.76 2.35
N ASN A 124 -3.76 -1.34 3.45
CA ASN A 124 -4.49 -1.37 4.71
C ASN A 124 -3.73 -0.54 5.73
N ILE A 125 -4.36 0.54 6.20
CA ILE A 125 -3.84 1.40 7.27
C ILE A 125 -4.65 1.10 8.52
N PHE A 126 -3.96 0.66 9.57
CA PHE A 126 -4.60 0.35 10.85
C PHE A 126 -4.23 1.41 11.88
N ARG A 127 -5.20 1.85 12.68
CA ARG A 127 -4.91 2.73 13.81
C ARG A 127 -4.20 1.92 14.90
N PRO A 128 -3.03 2.37 15.39
CA PRO A 128 -2.30 1.66 16.45
C PRO A 128 -3.03 1.73 17.80
N PHE A 129 -3.94 2.68 17.96
CA PHE A 129 -4.77 2.86 19.15
C PHE A 129 -6.24 3.13 18.81
N THR A 130 -7.11 2.80 19.75
CA THR A 130 -8.55 3.09 19.74
C THR A 130 -8.86 4.10 20.83
N VAL A 131 -9.67 5.10 20.48
CA VAL A 131 -10.10 6.17 21.40
C VAL A 131 -11.60 6.03 21.58
N ASP A 132 -11.99 5.56 22.77
CA ASP A 132 -13.37 5.59 23.22
C ASP A 132 -13.58 6.85 24.06
N TRP A 133 -14.76 7.45 23.97
CA TRP A 133 -15.11 8.64 24.72
C TRP A 133 -16.54 8.54 25.23
N ASP A 134 -16.78 9.20 26.36
CA ASP A 134 -18.09 9.34 26.96
C ASP A 134 -18.29 10.80 27.38
N LEU A 135 -19.46 11.35 27.07
CA LEU A 135 -19.83 12.73 27.35
C LEU A 135 -21.14 12.71 28.13
N GLU A 136 -21.07 13.10 29.39
CA GLU A 136 -22.22 13.22 30.25
C GLU A 136 -22.50 14.71 30.52
N ILE A 137 -23.73 15.14 30.21
CA ILE A 137 -24.21 16.49 30.47
C ILE A 137 -25.31 16.37 31.51
N ASP A 138 -25.04 16.88 32.72
CA ASP A 138 -26.05 16.96 33.77
C ASP A 138 -26.79 18.30 33.67
N GLU A 139 -28.02 18.26 33.15
CA GLU A 139 -28.88 19.46 33.00
C GLU A 139 -29.26 20.10 34.34
N THR A 140 -29.21 19.35 35.44
CA THR A 140 -29.58 19.82 36.78
C THR A 140 -28.44 20.56 37.47
N THR A 141 -27.19 20.13 37.24
CA THR A 141 -26.01 20.74 37.86
C THR A 141 -25.20 21.60 36.89
N SER A 142 -25.56 21.61 35.61
CA SER A 142 -24.80 22.25 34.52
C SER A 142 -23.35 21.77 34.43
N LEU A 143 -23.07 20.56 34.93
CA LEU A 143 -21.76 19.94 34.82
C LEU A 143 -21.66 19.13 33.53
N VAL A 144 -20.54 19.33 32.83
CA VAL A 144 -20.15 18.53 31.67
C VAL A 144 -18.98 17.66 32.10
N GLN A 145 -19.17 16.35 32.09
CA GLN A 145 -18.11 15.38 32.34
C GLN A 145 -17.72 14.71 31.03
N PHE A 146 -16.43 14.67 30.77
CA PHE A 146 -15.89 14.05 29.57
C PHE A 146 -14.83 13.03 29.98
N ALA A 147 -15.08 11.76 29.67
CA ALA A 147 -14.18 10.66 29.93
C ALA A 147 -13.61 10.16 28.61
N VAL A 148 -12.29 9.97 28.55
CA VAL A 148 -11.61 9.41 27.37
C VAL A 148 -10.81 8.21 27.79
N LYS A 149 -10.95 7.14 27.03
CA LYS A 149 -10.20 5.90 27.20
C LYS A 149 -9.41 5.62 25.93
N VAL A 150 -8.09 5.62 26.07
CA VAL A 150 -7.17 5.30 24.97
C VAL A 150 -6.60 3.90 25.20
N THR A 151 -6.79 3.01 24.23
CA THR A 151 -6.31 1.62 24.28
C THR A 151 -5.52 1.26 23.04
N ARG A 152 -4.61 0.28 23.15
CA ARG A 152 -3.93 -0.29 21.99
C ARG A 152 -4.90 -1.18 21.21
N SER A 153 -4.94 -1.01 19.90
CA SER A 153 -5.89 -1.74 19.03
C SER A 153 -5.62 -3.25 18.95
N GLU A 154 -4.38 -3.69 19.24
CA GLU A 154 -3.96 -5.09 19.13
C GLU A 154 -4.49 -5.97 20.29
N ASP A 155 -4.45 -5.47 21.52
CA ASP A 155 -4.73 -6.25 22.73
C ASP A 155 -5.68 -5.57 23.72
N GLY A 156 -6.14 -4.36 23.42
CA GLY A 156 -7.02 -3.58 24.29
C GLY A 156 -6.35 -3.02 25.55
N ALA A 157 -5.03 -3.11 25.68
CA ALA A 157 -4.32 -2.59 26.84
C ALA A 157 -4.43 -1.05 26.92
N PRO A 158 -4.69 -0.47 28.10
CA PRO A 158 -4.75 0.99 28.25
C PRO A 158 -3.38 1.60 27.98
N ILE A 159 -3.35 2.73 27.27
CA ILE A 159 -2.12 3.48 27.01
C ILE A 159 -1.99 4.57 28.09
N PRO A 160 -1.10 4.40 29.09
CA PRO A 160 -0.91 5.41 30.13
C PRO A 160 -0.26 6.67 29.54
N ASN A 161 -0.57 7.82 30.15
CA ASN A 161 -0.04 9.14 29.74
C ASN A 161 -0.33 9.54 28.28
N ALA A 162 -1.40 9.01 27.68
CA ALA A 162 -1.86 9.48 26.39
C ALA A 162 -2.20 10.98 26.46
N GLN A 163 -1.62 11.79 25.57
CA GLN A 163 -1.98 13.19 25.45
C GLN A 163 -3.31 13.30 24.72
N VAL A 164 -4.31 13.88 25.37
CA VAL A 164 -5.65 14.06 24.82
C VAL A 164 -5.95 15.56 24.71
N SER A 165 -6.19 16.03 23.49
CA SER A 165 -6.64 17.39 23.21
C SER A 165 -8.11 17.34 22.79
N VAL A 166 -8.96 18.06 23.50
CA VAL A 166 -10.41 18.06 23.28
C VAL A 166 -10.85 19.43 22.79
N THR A 167 -11.60 19.47 21.70
CA THR A 167 -12.22 20.69 21.18
C THR A 167 -13.73 20.55 21.32
N ILE A 168 -14.33 21.35 22.21
CA ILE A 168 -15.78 21.39 22.40
C ILE A 168 -16.33 22.52 21.54
N MET A 169 -17.25 22.20 20.63
CA MET A 169 -18.00 23.19 19.86
C MET A 169 -19.44 23.23 20.37
N ALA A 170 -19.82 24.34 21.01
CA ALA A 170 -21.20 24.60 21.40
C ALA A 170 -21.88 25.47 20.33
N THR A 171 -23.04 25.03 19.86
CA THR A 171 -23.90 25.83 18.97
C THR A 171 -25.13 26.27 19.76
N ALA A 172 -25.50 27.54 19.60
CA ALA A 172 -26.61 28.19 20.31
C ALA A 172 -27.91 28.15 19.50
#